data_AF-A0A4R7LGX7-F1
#
_entry.id   AF-A0A4R7LGX7-F1
#
_cell.length_a   1.000
_cell.length_b   1.000
_cell.length_c   1.000
_cell.angle_alpha   90.00
_cell.angle_beta   90.00
_cell.angle_gamma   90.00
#
_symmetry.space_group_name_H-M   'P 1'
#
loop_
_entity.id
_entity.type
_entity.pdbx_description
1 polymer ?
#
loop_
_entity_poly.entity_id
_entity_poly.type
_entity_poly.pdbx_seq_one_letter_code
_entity_poly.pdbx_strand_id
1 'polypeptide(L)'
;MAAINIEATKNQARALLDSRIKSVEELVQARQRVTDLKEQLTAAERDDKRAYVKATRDGWSPDELKKLGLEPAAAGRRRKAHAKPAENPATSDSNSSQAN
;
A
#
# COMPACT_ATOMS: atom_id res chain seq x y z
N MET A 1 51.23 7.50 -2.60
CA MET A 1 50.17 6.47 -2.46
C MET A 1 49.71 6.50 -1.02
N ALA A 2 48.43 6.75 -0.75
CA ALA A 2 47.92 6.72 0.62
C ALA A 2 48.05 5.28 1.16
N ALA A 3 48.77 5.12 2.27
CA ALA A 3 48.89 3.82 2.92
C ALA A 3 47.51 3.38 3.40
N ILE A 4 47.06 2.21 2.95
CA ILE A 4 45.78 1.63 3.37
C ILE A 4 45.88 1.31 4.87
N ASN A 5 45.07 1.98 5.69
CA ASN A 5 44.99 1.75 7.13
C ASN A 5 43.88 0.72 7.42
N ILE A 6 44.26 -0.40 8.03
CA ILE A 6 43.37 -1.53 8.34
C ILE A 6 42.23 -1.13 9.29
N GLU A 7 42.52 -0.32 10.31
CA GLU A 7 41.53 0.09 11.30
C GLU A 7 40.49 1.04 10.69
N ALA A 8 40.96 1.98 9.87
CA ALA A 8 40.07 2.91 9.17
C ALA A 8 39.13 2.15 8.22
N THR A 9 39.68 1.21 7.43
CA THR A 9 38.89 0.38 6.50
C THR A 9 37.86 -0.47 7.24
N LYS A 10 38.24 -1.06 8.38
CA LYS A 10 37.34 -1.87 9.22
C LYS A 10 36.21 -1.05 9.81
N ASN A 11 36.49 0.16 10.30
CA ASN A 11 35.48 1.06 10.84
C ASN A 11 34.51 1.54 9.75
N GLN A 12 35.02 1.83 8.55
CA GLN A 12 34.19 2.20 7.40
C GLN A 12 33.26 1.05 6.97
N ALA A 13 33.77 -0.18 6.92
CA ALA A 13 32.96 -1.36 6.60
C ALA A 13 31.82 -1.58 7.61
N ARG A 14 32.09 -1.38 8.90
CA ARG A 14 31.07 -1.45 9.97
C ARG A 14 30.01 -0.36 9.81
N ALA A 15 30.43 0.89 9.62
CA ALA A 15 29.50 2.01 9.44
C ALA A 15 28.56 1.81 8.24
N LEU A 16 29.07 1.24 7.14
CA LEU A 16 28.25 0.88 5.98
C LEU A 16 27.24 -0.23 6.29
N LEU A 17 27.65 -1.25 7.07
CA LEU A 17 26.75 -2.31 7.50
C LEU A 17 25.66 -1.77 8.43
N ASP A 18 26.03 -0.94 9.41
CA ASP A 18 25.10 -0.32 10.35
C ASP A 18 24.07 0.54 9.62
N SER A 19 24.50 1.32 8.63
CA SER A 19 23.60 2.10 7.78
C SER A 19 22.61 1.22 7.02
N ARG A 20 23.04 0.06 6.50
CA ARG A 20 22.17 -0.87 5.78
C ARG A 20 21.19 -1.57 6.72
N ILE A 21 21.67 -1.97 7.90
CA ILE A 21 20.83 -2.55 8.95
C ILE A 21 19.71 -1.57 9.31
N LYS A 22 20.05 -0.30 9.54
CA LYS A 22 19.07 0.74 9.85
C LYS A 22 17.99 0.87 8.76
N SER A 23 18.35 0.85 7.48
CA SER A 23 17.37 0.88 6.39
C SER A 23 16.42 -0.33 6.39
N VAL A 24 16.93 -1.51 6.75
CA VAL A 24 16.10 -2.71 6.87
C VAL A 24 15.18 -2.61 8.09
N GLU A 25 15.67 -2.11 9.22
CA GLU A 25 14.87 -1.87 10.43
C GLU A 25 13.71 -0.91 10.15
N GLU A 26 13.99 0.21 9.48
CA GLU A 26 12.97 1.19 9.08
C GLU A 26 11.92 0.55 8.16
N LEU A 27 12.34 -0.28 7.21
CA LEU A 27 11.42 -1.01 6.33
C LEU A 27 10.53 -2.00 7.11
N VAL A 28 11.10 -2.73 8.06
CA VAL A 28 10.35 -3.68 8.89
C VAL A 28 9.34 -2.93 9.75
N GLN A 29 9.74 -1.83 10.38
CA GLN A 29 8.83 -0.98 11.16
C GLN A 29 7.69 -0.42 10.29
N ALA A 30 8.01 0.08 9.10
CA ALA A 30 7.00 0.57 8.16
C ALA A 30 6.02 -0.55 7.76
N ARG A 31 6.51 -1.76 7.49
CA ARG A 31 5.66 -2.92 7.17
C ARG A 31 4.76 -3.31 8.34
N GLN A 32 5.30 -3.31 9.56
CA GLN A 32 4.49 -3.59 10.75
C GLN A 32 3.37 -2.56 10.90
N ARG A 33 3.70 -1.27 10.78
CA ARG A 33 2.72 -0.18 10.86
C ARG A 33 1.62 -0.31 9.80
N VAL A 34 1.96 -0.72 8.58
CA VAL A 34 0.97 -0.98 7.52
C VAL A 34 0.02 -2.11 7.92
N THR A 35 0.53 -3.19 8.53
CA THR A 35 -0.30 -4.30 9.01
C THR A 35 -1.22 -3.84 10.14
N ASP A 36 -0.71 -3.13 11.13
CA ASP A 36 -1.48 -2.63 12.27
C ASP A 36 -2.60 -1.68 11.80
N LEU A 37 -2.30 -0.78 10.86
CA LEU A 37 -3.30 0.13 10.30
C LEU A 37 -4.35 -0.59 9.47
N LYS A 38 -3.99 -1.66 8.75
CA LYS A 38 -4.97 -2.49 8.05
C LYS A 38 -5.90 -3.19 9.03
N GLU A 39 -5.38 -3.69 10.14
CA GLU A 39 -6.21 -4.29 11.19
C GLU A 39 -7.18 -3.27 11.79
N GLN A 40 -6.68 -2.09 12.15
CA GLN A 40 -7.51 -0.98 12.65
C GLN A 40 -8.57 -0.56 11.61
N LEU A 41 -8.21 -0.52 10.33
CA LEU A 41 -9.16 -0.25 9.26
C LEU A 41 -10.27 -1.30 9.21
N THR A 42 -9.93 -2.60 9.31
CA THR A 42 -10.95 -3.65 9.31
C THR A 42 -11.86 -3.60 10.53
N ALA A 43 -11.33 -3.22 11.70
CA ALA A 43 -12.13 -3.01 12.90
C ALA A 43 -13.08 -1.83 12.73
N ALA A 44 -12.56 -0.69 12.26
CA ALA A 44 -13.35 0.50 11.98
C ALA A 44 -14.45 0.23 10.93
N GLU A 45 -14.15 -0.51 9.86
CA GLU A 45 -15.14 -0.91 8.86
C GLU A 45 -16.24 -1.82 9.42
N ARG A 46 -15.93 -2.65 10.43
CA ARG A 46 -16.94 -3.47 11.11
C ARG A 46 -17.83 -2.61 12.00
N ASP A 47 -17.25 -1.68 12.74
CA ASP A 47 -18.00 -0.80 13.63
C ASP A 47 -18.88 0.19 12.85
N ASP A 48 -18.41 0.71 11.72
CA ASP A 48 -19.20 1.50 10.77
C ASP A 48 -20.44 0.73 10.29
N LYS A 49 -20.26 -0.51 9.83
CA LYS A 49 -21.39 -1.38 9.42
C LYS A 49 -22.37 -1.62 10.56
N ARG A 50 -21.88 -1.86 11.77
CA ARG A 50 -22.72 -2.05 12.96
C ARG A 50 -23.52 -0.79 13.27
N ALA A 51 -22.90 0.38 13.18
CA ALA A 51 -23.55 1.67 13.39
C ALA A 51 -24.64 1.93 12.34
N TYR A 52 -24.37 1.64 11.07
CA TYR A 52 -25.36 1.75 10.00
C TYR A 52 -26.57 0.84 10.25
N VAL A 53 -26.33 -0.45 10.57
CA VAL A 53 -27.42 -1.38 10.89
C VAL A 53 -28.21 -0.92 12.11
N LYS A 54 -27.52 -0.43 13.16
CA LYS A 54 -28.18 0.13 14.34
C LYS A 54 -29.06 1.32 13.96
N ALA A 55 -28.58 2.25 13.16
CA ALA A 55 -29.37 3.39 12.69
C ALA A 55 -30.63 2.93 11.92
N THR A 56 -30.50 1.93 11.03
CA THR A 56 -31.66 1.38 10.32
C THR A 56 -32.66 0.71 11.26
N ARG A 57 -32.19 0.06 12.33
CA ARG A 57 -33.05 -0.54 13.36
C ARG A 57 -33.73 0.51 14.24
N ASP A 58 -33.04 1.60 14.51
CA ASP A 58 -33.53 2.73 15.30
C ASP A 58 -34.52 3.62 14.50
N GLY A 59 -34.91 3.19 13.29
CA GLY A 59 -36.00 3.77 12.51
C GLY A 59 -35.55 4.68 11.36
N TRP A 60 -34.24 4.84 11.14
CA TRP A 60 -33.72 5.64 10.03
C TRP A 60 -33.88 4.89 8.71
N SER A 61 -34.52 5.52 7.73
CA SER A 61 -34.58 4.97 6.38
C SER A 61 -33.25 5.14 5.64
N PRO A 62 -32.91 4.25 4.68
CA PRO A 62 -31.72 4.39 3.85
C PRO A 62 -31.66 5.72 3.09
N ASP A 63 -32.81 6.27 2.70
CA ASP A 63 -32.89 7.55 1.98
C ASP A 63 -32.58 8.75 2.89
N GLU A 64 -32.92 8.68 4.18
CA GLU A 64 -32.55 9.70 5.17
C GLU A 64 -31.06 9.63 5.49
N LEU A 65 -30.51 8.43 5.69
CA LEU A 65 -29.06 8.25 5.87
C LEU A 65 -28.29 8.76 4.66
N LYS A 66 -28.78 8.50 3.45
CA LYS A 66 -28.24 9.02 2.21
C LYS A 66 -28.31 10.54 2.10
N LYS A 67 -29.42 11.17 2.49
CA LYS A 67 -29.55 12.64 2.54
C LYS A 67 -28.58 13.27 3.56
N LEU A 68 -28.24 12.53 4.63
CA LEU A 68 -27.22 12.91 5.60
C LEU A 68 -25.78 12.59 5.15
N GLY A 69 -25.59 12.00 3.98
CA GLY A 69 -24.28 11.61 3.45
C GLY A 69 -23.70 10.34 4.08
N LEU A 70 -24.48 9.62 4.89
CA LEU A 70 -24.13 8.35 5.54
C LEU A 70 -24.50 7.19 4.61
N GLU A 71 -23.79 7.09 3.49
CA GLU A 71 -23.94 6.00 2.53
C GLU A 71 -23.31 4.71 3.07
N PRO A 72 -23.87 3.53 2.80
CA PRO A 72 -23.26 2.27 3.20
C PRO A 72 -21.86 2.15 2.60
N ALA A 73 -20.86 1.82 3.42
CA ALA A 73 -19.44 1.78 3.03
C ALA A 73 -19.14 0.99 1.74
N ALA A 74 -20.00 0.03 1.36
CA ALA A 74 -19.91 -0.73 0.12
C ALA A 74 -20.16 0.08 -1.17
N ALA A 75 -20.90 1.20 -1.09
CA ALA A 75 -21.28 2.02 -2.25
C ALA A 75 -20.11 2.88 -2.79
N GLY A 76 -19.10 3.15 -1.96
CA GLY A 76 -17.91 3.93 -2.34
C GLY A 76 -16.90 3.15 -3.20
N ARG A 77 -16.68 1.86 -2.90
CA ARG A 77 -15.68 1.04 -3.63
C ARG A 77 -16.07 0.77 -5.09
N ARG A 78 -17.36 0.66 -5.41
CA ARG A 78 -17.81 0.39 -6.79
C ARG A 78 -17.55 1.55 -7.75
N ARG A 79 -17.55 2.80 -7.28
CA ARG A 79 -17.39 3.98 -8.16
C ARG A 79 -15.94 4.25 -8.62
N LYS A 80 -14.95 3.57 -8.06
CA LYS A 80 -13.52 3.75 -8.44
C LYS A 80 -13.00 2.67 -9.40
N ALA A 81 -13.80 1.66 -9.73
CA ALA A 81 -13.37 0.53 -10.57
C ALA A 81 -13.57 0.74 -12.10
N HIS A 82 -14.24 1.81 -12.53
CA HIS A 82 -14.44 2.14 -13.94
C HIS A 82 -13.60 3.35 -14.37
N ALA A 83 -12.27 3.24 -14.33
CA ALA A 83 -11.39 4.16 -15.03
C ALA A 83 -10.00 3.53 -15.25
N LYS A 84 -9.92 2.55 -16.15
CA LYS A 84 -8.68 2.26 -16.88
C LYS A 84 -8.99 1.51 -18.18
N PRO A 85 -8.95 2.16 -19.36
CA PRO A 85 -8.73 1.45 -20.60
C PRO A 85 -7.22 1.19 -20.70
N ALA A 86 -6.81 -0.08 -20.64
CA ALA A 86 -5.48 -0.49 -21.07
C ALA A 86 -5.63 -1.09 -22.47
N GLU A 87 -5.37 -0.22 -23.43
CA GLU A 87 -5.28 -0.45 -24.86
C GLU A 87 -4.12 -1.42 -25.14
N ASN A 88 -4.42 -2.45 -25.94
CA ASN A 88 -3.51 -3.50 -26.33
C ASN A 88 -2.95 -3.15 -27.72
N PRO A 89 -1.62 -3.11 -27.92
CA PRO A 89 -1.09 -3.39 -29.24
C PRO A 89 -0.09 -4.54 -29.17
N ALA A 90 -0.52 -5.69 -29.68
CA ALA A 90 0.38 -6.70 -30.21
C ALA A 90 0.88 -6.22 -31.57
N THR A 91 2.19 -6.11 -31.76
CA THR A 91 2.86 -6.45 -33.04
C THR A 91 4.31 -6.81 -32.77
N SER A 92 4.57 -8.10 -32.89
CA SER A 92 5.87 -8.69 -33.19
C SER A 92 6.43 -8.10 -34.48
N ASP A 93 7.65 -7.59 -34.46
CA ASP A 93 8.70 -7.84 -35.46
C ASP A 93 9.88 -6.92 -35.19
N SER A 94 11.08 -7.50 -34.99
CA SER A 94 12.37 -6.91 -35.39
C SER A 94 13.55 -7.81 -34.97
N ASN A 95 13.99 -8.61 -35.95
CA ASN A 95 15.37 -8.66 -36.41
C ASN A 95 16.48 -9.18 -35.47
N SER A 96 16.80 -10.48 -35.57
CA SER A 96 18.10 -11.03 -35.19
C SER A 96 18.81 -11.62 -36.41
N SER A 97 19.72 -10.82 -36.94
CA SER A 97 20.72 -11.11 -37.97
C SER A 97 21.60 -12.32 -37.62
N GLN A 98 21.59 -13.33 -38.48
CA GLN A 98 22.50 -14.48 -38.43
C GLN A 98 23.53 -14.36 -39.55
N ALA A 99 24.79 -14.12 -39.16
CA ALA A 99 25.94 -13.98 -40.03
C ALA A 99 26.32 -15.33 -40.67
N ASN A 100 26.81 -15.26 -41.91
CA ASN A 100 27.42 -16.35 -42.67
C ASN A 100 28.89 -16.02 -42.91
#